data_AF-A0A920I379-F1
#
_entry.id   AF-A0A920I379-F1
#
_cell.length_a   1.000
_cell.length_b   1.000
_cell.length_c   1.000
_cell.angle_alpha   90.00
_cell.angle_beta   90.00
_cell.angle_gamma   90.00
#
_symmetry.space_group_name_H-M   'P 1'
#
loop_
_entity.id
_entity.type
_entity.pdbx_description
1 polymer ?
#
loop_
_entity_poly.entity_id
_entity_poly.type
_entity_poly.pdbx_seq_one_letter_code
_entity_poly.pdbx_strand_id
1 'polypeptide(L)'
;MTDRDDLTALLLRIGDDHLVLGHRLSEWCGHAPMLEEDLALPNMSLDLIGTARMCYGYAAEIEGGGRTRIITPFSRRHRIPARDYGRTT
;
A
#
# COMPACT_ATOMS: atom_id res chain seq x y z
N MET A 1 19.16 -12.14 -1.12
CA MET A 1 17.90 -11.38 -1.13
C MET A 1 17.60 -11.12 -2.60
N THR A 2 16.51 -11.66 -3.14
CA THR A 2 16.25 -11.58 -4.59
C THR A 2 15.70 -10.19 -4.90
N ASP A 3 16.14 -9.55 -5.98
CA ASP A 3 15.66 -8.25 -6.47
C ASP A 3 14.10 -8.15 -6.53
N ARG A 4 13.43 -9.27 -6.83
CA ARG A 4 11.97 -9.38 -6.85
C ARG A 4 11.30 -9.30 -5.48
N ASP A 5 11.98 -9.79 -4.43
CA ASP A 5 11.47 -9.75 -3.05
C ASP A 5 11.49 -8.31 -2.52
N ASP A 6 12.55 -7.57 -2.85
CA ASP A 6 12.71 -6.16 -2.49
C ASP A 6 11.71 -5.27 -3.26
N LEU A 7 11.50 -5.53 -4.55
CA LEU A 7 10.47 -4.86 -5.35
C LEU A 7 9.05 -5.10 -4.80
N THR A 8 8.73 -6.34 -4.46
CA THR A 8 7.44 -6.70 -3.83
C THR A 8 7.28 -5.94 -2.50
N ALA A 9 8.31 -5.92 -1.66
CA ALA A 9 8.27 -5.22 -0.38
C ALA A 9 8.07 -3.71 -0.53
N LEU A 10 8.65 -3.09 -1.58
CA LEU A 10 8.47 -1.68 -1.91
C LEU A 10 7.04 -1.39 -2.39
N LEU A 11 6.52 -2.17 -3.34
CA LEU A 11 5.15 -2.02 -3.86
C LEU A 11 4.11 -2.10 -2.75
N LEU A 12 4.27 -3.07 -1.85
CA LEU A 12 3.40 -3.20 -0.69
C LEU A 12 3.48 -1.97 0.23
N ARG A 13 4.66 -1.40 0.44
CA ARG A 13 4.85 -0.20 1.29
C ARG A 13 4.14 1.01 0.69
N ILE A 14 4.35 1.24 -0.60
CA ILE A 14 3.70 2.32 -1.34
C ILE A 14 2.18 2.15 -1.31
N GLY A 15 1.69 0.92 -1.52
CA GLY A 15 0.27 0.62 -1.45
C GLY A 15 -0.34 0.92 -0.07
N ASP A 16 0.34 0.54 1.01
CA ASP A 16 -0.10 0.81 2.38
C ASP A 16 -0.20 2.31 2.66
N ASP A 17 0.81 3.10 2.27
CA ASP A 17 0.81 4.56 2.45
C ASP A 17 -0.35 5.22 1.69
N HIS A 18 -0.55 4.85 0.42
CA HIS A 18 -1.63 5.40 -0.41
C HIS A 18 -3.01 5.02 0.11
N LEU A 19 -3.17 3.79 0.61
CA LEU A 19 -4.44 3.35 1.18
C LEU A 19 -4.80 4.12 2.46
N VAL A 20 -3.83 4.31 3.35
CA VAL A 20 -4.05 5.09 4.59
C VAL A 20 -4.35 6.55 4.26
N LEU A 21 -3.60 7.16 3.34
CA LEU A 21 -3.82 8.54 2.92
C LEU A 21 -5.19 8.71 2.25
N GLY A 22 -5.56 7.80 1.34
CA GLY A 22 -6.89 7.80 0.72
C GLY A 22 -8.00 7.71 1.76
N HIS A 23 -7.90 6.77 2.71
CA HIS A 23 -8.87 6.68 3.80
C HIS A 23 -8.95 7.97 4.64
N ARG A 24 -7.82 8.59 5.01
CA ARG A 24 -7.83 9.85 5.76
C ARG A 24 -8.45 10.99 4.96
N LEU A 25 -8.14 11.09 3.66
CA LEU A 25 -8.71 12.11 2.77
C LEU A 25 -10.22 11.93 2.59
N SER A 26 -10.71 10.70 2.54
CA SER A 26 -12.14 10.43 2.43
C SER A 26 -12.97 10.93 3.62
N GLU A 27 -12.36 11.07 4.80
CA GLU A 27 -13.04 11.61 5.99
C GLU A 27 -13.33 13.10 5.87
N TRP A 28 -12.58 13.82 5.04
CA TRP A 28 -12.77 15.24 4.81
C TRP A 28 -13.87 15.55 3.79
N CYS A 29 -14.45 14.53 3.15
CA CYS A 29 -15.61 14.69 2.29
C CYS A 29 -16.79 15.26 3.10
N GLY A 30 -17.39 16.35 2.64
CA GLY A 30 -18.44 17.11 3.31
C GLY A 30 -17.94 18.08 4.38
N HIS A 31 -16.64 18.19 4.60
CA HIS A 31 -16.03 19.02 5.66
C HIS A 31 -15.09 20.10 5.13
N ALA A 32 -14.94 20.21 3.80
CA ALA A 32 -14.11 21.23 3.19
C ALA A 32 -14.76 22.63 3.29
N PRO A 33 -13.97 23.71 3.40
CA PRO A 33 -14.48 25.08 3.54
C PRO A 33 -15.12 25.64 2.26
N MET A 34 -14.88 25.02 1.10
CA MET A 34 -15.33 25.45 -0.22
C MET A 34 -15.77 24.23 -1.05
N LEU A 35 -16.69 24.45 -2.00
CA LEU A 35 -17.39 23.38 -2.72
C LEU A 35 -16.45 22.65 -3.71
N GLU A 36 -15.55 23.39 -4.34
CA GLU A 36 -14.56 22.89 -5.28
C GLU A 36 -13.57 21.92 -4.60
N GLU A 37 -13.11 22.28 -3.41
CA GLU A 37 -12.27 21.46 -2.55
C GLU A 37 -13.02 20.22 -2.07
N ASP A 38 -14.31 20.35 -1.76
CA ASP A 38 -15.15 19.23 -1.35
C ASP A 38 -15.39 18.21 -2.48
N LEU A 39 -15.31 18.67 -3.73
CA LEU A 39 -15.33 17.80 -4.90
C LEU A 39 -13.93 17.25 -5.25
N ALA A 40 -12.87 18.01 -4.97
CA ALA A 40 -11.49 17.62 -5.27
C ALA A 40 -10.93 16.56 -4.30
N LEU A 41 -11.21 16.68 -2.99
CA LEU A 41 -10.68 15.78 -1.96
C LEU A 41 -11.11 14.32 -2.14
N PRO A 42 -12.39 13.99 -2.41
CA PRO A 42 -12.82 12.62 -2.68
C PRO A 42 -12.23 12.06 -3.98
N ASN A 43 -12.06 12.89 -5.01
CA ASN A 43 -11.41 12.49 -6.26
C ASN A 43 -9.95 12.10 -6.02
N MET A 44 -9.19 12.92 -5.27
CA MET A 44 -7.82 12.58 -4.87
C MET A 44 -7.77 11.31 -3.99
N SER A 45 -8.71 11.16 -3.05
CA SER A 45 -8.84 9.94 -2.25
C SER A 45 -9.04 8.70 -3.13
N LEU A 46 -9.90 8.80 -4.14
CA LEU A 46 -10.19 7.68 -5.06
C LEU A 46 -8.95 7.31 -5.88
N ASP A 47 -8.19 8.29 -6.36
CA ASP A 47 -6.94 8.08 -7.08
C ASP A 47 -5.89 7.37 -6.22
N LEU A 48 -5.74 7.77 -4.95
CA LEU A 48 -4.83 7.12 -4.00
C LEU A 48 -5.24 5.66 -3.74
N ILE A 49 -6.53 5.39 -3.56
CA ILE A 49 -7.05 4.01 -3.40
C ILE A 49 -6.81 3.21 -4.69
N GLY A 50 -6.96 3.83 -5.86
CA GLY A 50 -6.63 3.24 -7.16
C GLY A 50 -5.16 2.83 -7.26
N THR A 51 -4.24 3.74 -6.91
CA THR A 51 -2.80 3.45 -6.85
C THR A 51 -2.47 2.33 -5.87
N ALA A 52 -3.07 2.33 -4.67
CA ALA A 52 -2.88 1.26 -3.71
C ALA A 52 -3.29 -0.11 -4.28
N ARG A 53 -4.44 -0.16 -4.95
CA ARG A 53 -4.94 -1.38 -5.60
C ARG A 53 -4.02 -1.86 -6.72
N MET A 54 -3.48 -0.95 -7.53
CA MET A 54 -2.50 -1.28 -8.58
C MET A 54 -1.21 -1.84 -7.98
N CYS A 55 -0.67 -1.21 -6.93
CA CYS A 55 0.52 -1.69 -6.24
C CYS A 55 0.33 -3.10 -5.66
N TYR A 56 -0.81 -3.37 -5.02
CA TYR A 56 -1.10 -4.71 -4.49
C TYR A 56 -1.33 -5.74 -5.59
N GLY A 57 -1.98 -5.36 -6.70
CA GLY A 57 -2.15 -6.23 -7.86
C GLY A 57 -0.80 -6.63 -8.46
N TYR A 58 0.08 -5.65 -8.66
CA TYR A 58 1.41 -5.91 -9.22
C TYR A 58 2.29 -6.73 -8.26
N ALA A 59 2.24 -6.47 -6.96
CA ALA A 59 2.92 -7.29 -5.96
C ALA A 59 2.43 -8.75 -5.98
N ALA A 60 1.11 -8.98 -6.18
CA ALA A 60 0.54 -10.32 -6.28
C ALA A 60 0.98 -11.06 -7.57
N GLU A 61 1.12 -10.34 -8.69
CA GLU A 61 1.67 -10.88 -9.94
C GLU A 61 3.13 -11.33 -9.78
N ILE A 62 3.96 -10.53 -9.08
CA ILE A 62 5.38 -10.82 -8.87
C ILE A 62 5.59 -12.06 -7.97
N GLU A 63 4.76 -12.27 -6.94
CA GLU A 63 4.87 -13.48 -6.08
C GLU A 63 4.40 -14.77 -6.77
N GLY A 64 3.95 -14.72 -8.03
CA GLY A 64 3.82 -15.90 -8.90
C GLY A 64 2.74 -16.91 -8.52
N GLY A 65 1.73 -16.50 -7.74
CA GLY A 65 0.61 -17.37 -7.40
C GLY A 65 -0.71 -16.64 -7.61
N GLY A 66 -1.59 -17.18 -8.45
CA GLY A 66 -3.01 -16.81 -8.57
C GLY A 66 -3.84 -16.94 -7.28
N ARG A 67 -3.17 -16.98 -6.13
CA ARG A 67 -3.72 -16.50 -4.87
C ARG A 67 -3.81 -15.00 -5.03
N THR A 68 -5.01 -14.53 -5.36
CA THR A 68 -5.55 -13.30 -4.78
C THR A 68 -5.53 -13.45 -3.26
N ARG A 69 -4.34 -13.54 -2.66
CA ARG A 69 -4.14 -13.23 -1.26
C ARG A 69 -4.57 -11.78 -1.25
N ILE A 70 -5.78 -11.54 -0.75
CA ILE A 70 -6.19 -10.20 -0.35
C ILE A 70 -5.05 -9.78 0.56
N ILE A 71 -4.16 -8.95 0.02
CA ILE A 71 -3.05 -8.42 0.79
C ILE A 71 -3.73 -7.43 1.69
N THR A 72 -4.19 -7.95 2.83
CA THR A 72 -4.87 -7.14 3.80
C THR A 72 -3.81 -6.18 4.34
N PRO A 73 -4.14 -4.88 4.49
CA PRO A 73 -3.18 -3.87 4.94
C PRO A 73 -2.48 -4.24 6.25
N PHE A 74 -3.09 -5.15 7.02
CA PHE A 74 -2.63 -5.59 8.32
C PHE A 74 -1.64 -6.77 8.32
N SER A 75 -1.34 -7.41 7.17
CA SER A 75 -0.51 -8.63 7.13
C SER A 75 0.97 -8.41 7.52
N ARG A 76 1.39 -7.15 7.72
CA ARG A 76 2.80 -6.76 7.91
C ARG A 76 3.32 -6.76 9.35
N ARG A 77 2.50 -6.99 10.39
CA ARG A 77 2.95 -6.75 11.78
C ARG A 77 4.12 -7.63 12.27
N HIS A 78 4.56 -8.64 11.50
CA HIS A 78 5.63 -9.52 11.95
C HIS A 78 6.62 -10.06 10.91
N ARG A 79 6.87 -9.34 9.80
CA ARG A 79 7.92 -9.73 8.83
C ARG A 79 8.99 -8.65 8.72
N ILE A 80 9.61 -8.32 9.85
CA ILE A 80 10.97 -7.76 9.83
C ILE A 80 11.88 -8.94 9.43
N PRO A 81 12.61 -8.87 8.30
CA PRO A 81 13.60 -9.89 8.01
C PRO A 81 14.60 -9.87 9.17
N ALA A 82 14.74 -11.01 9.85
CA ALA A 82 15.81 -11.19 10.81
C ALA A 82 17.10 -10.88 10.06
N ARG A 83 17.73 -9.76 10.40
CA ARG A 83 19.10 -9.50 9.97
C ARG A 83 19.93 -10.60 10.63
N ASP A 84 20.32 -11.60 9.84
CA ASP A 84 21.40 -12.51 10.18
C ASP A 84 22.67 -11.66 10.35
N TYR A 85 22.85 -11.11 11.56
CA TYR A 85 24.15 -10.68 12.02
C TYR A 85 24.98 -11.95 12.12
N GLY A 86 25.95 -12.07 11.22
CA GLY A 86 26.62 -13.30 10.87
C GLY A 86 27.13 -14.10 12.06
N ARG A 87 27.06 -15.43 11.90
CA ARG A 87 28.09 -16.32 12.42
C ARG A 87 29.45 -15.78 11.99
N THR A 88 30.18 -15.22 12.93
CA THR A 88 31.62 -15.07 12.84
C THR A 88 32.18 -15.47 14.20
N THR A 89 32.77 -16.68 14.17
CA THR A 89 33.69 -17.29 15.15
C THR A 89 33.11 -17.76 16.48
#